data_AF-A0A7C5KI71-F1
#
_entry.id   AF-A0A7C5KI71-F1
#
_cell.length_a   1.000
_cell.length_b   1.000
_cell.length_c   1.000
_cell.angle_alpha   90.00
_cell.angle_beta   90.00
_cell.angle_gamma   90.00
#
_symmetry.space_group_name_H-M   'P 1'
#
loop_
_entity.id
_entity.type
_entity.pdbx_description
1 polymer ?
#
loop_
_entity_poly.entity_id
_entity_poly.type
_entity_poly.pdbx_seq_one_letter_code
_entity_poly.pdbx_strand_id
1 'polypeptide(L)' 'MTENLHERAGALLETLRDRRPLVHHLTNMVVMNFTANVTLALGAAPVMAPCAEEVEEMVSLAGALLLNIGTLDPALVEA' A
#
# COMPACT_ATOMS: atom_id res chain seq x y z
N MET A 1 -25.96 -18.05 -4.98
CA MET A 1 -26.33 -16.65 -5.26
C MET A 1 -25.03 -15.94 -5.57
N THR A 2 -24.77 -15.61 -6.82
CA THR A 2 -23.53 -14.93 -7.21
C THR A 2 -23.69 -13.48 -6.77
N GLU A 3 -22.98 -13.06 -5.72
CA GLU A 3 -23.00 -11.66 -5.29
C GLU A 3 -22.61 -10.73 -6.45
N ASN A 4 -23.35 -9.65 -6.62
CA ASN A 4 -23.08 -8.68 -7.68
C ASN A 4 -21.74 -7.97 -7.39
N LEU A 5 -20.98 -7.63 -8.43
CA LEU A 5 -19.66 -6.98 -8.28
C LEU A 5 -19.73 -5.71 -7.41
N HIS A 6 -20.81 -4.93 -7.53
CA HIS A 6 -20.98 -3.69 -6.76
C HIS A 6 -21.16 -3.95 -5.26
N GLU A 7 -21.90 -4.99 -4.90
CA GLU A 7 -22.12 -5.40 -3.50
C GLU A 7 -20.79 -5.86 -2.87
N ARG A 8 -20.03 -6.68 -3.61
CA ARG A 8 -18.70 -7.14 -3.17
C ARG A 8 -17.71 -5.99 -2.99
N ALA A 9 -17.71 -5.03 -3.91
CA ALA A 9 -16.85 -3.85 -3.81
C ALA A 9 -17.17 -3.01 -2.56
N GLY A 10 -18.47 -2.81 -2.26
CA GLY A 10 -18.92 -2.13 -1.05
C GLY A 10 -18.45 -2.83 0.23
N ALA A 11 -18.69 -4.15 0.32
CA ALA A 11 -18.30 -4.95 1.48
C ALA A 11 -16.77 -4.97 1.71
N LEU A 12 -15.97 -4.99 0.63
CA LEU A 12 -14.51 -4.90 0.72
C LEU A 12 -14.04 -3.52 1.22
N LEU A 13 -14.70 -2.45 0.79
CA LEU A 13 -14.38 -1.09 1.24
C LEU A 13 -14.69 -0.90 2.73
N GLU A 14 -15.82 -1.44 3.20
CA GLU A 14 -16.16 -1.49 4.63
C GLU A 14 -15.10 -2.26 5.42
N THR A 15 -14.75 -3.47 4.98
CA THR A 15 -13.70 -4.29 5.61
C THR A 15 -12.35 -3.57 5.69
N LEU A 16 -11.97 -2.86 4.62
CA LEU A 16 -10.72 -2.11 4.57
C LEU A 16 -10.71 -0.95 5.56
N ARG A 17 -11.83 -0.23 5.71
CA ARG A 17 -11.99 0.88 6.66
C ARG A 17 -12.00 0.40 8.12
N ASP A 18 -12.61 -0.75 8.38
CA ASP A 18 -12.65 -1.35 9.72
C ASP A 18 -11.26 -1.82 10.17
N ARG A 19 -10.51 -2.46 9.26
CA ARG A 19 -9.15 -2.96 9.56
C ARG A 19 -8.10 -1.87 9.54
N ARG A 20 -8.29 -0.83 8.72
CA ARG A 20 -7.36 0.28 8.48
C ARG A 20 -5.90 -0.21 8.35
N PRO A 21 -5.60 -1.10 7.38
CA PRO A 21 -4.30 -1.73 7.29
C PRO A 21 -3.20 -0.70 7.02
N LEU A 22 -2.02 -0.93 7.60
CA LEU A 22 -0.79 -0.26 7.18
C LEU A 22 -0.33 -0.88 5.86
N VAL A 23 -0.20 -0.05 4.82
CA VAL A 23 0.31 -0.45 3.51
C VAL A 23 1.69 0.18 3.34
N HIS A 24 2.71 -0.65 3.20
CA HIS A 24 4.07 -0.20 2.94
C HIS A 24 4.27 0.01 1.45
N HIS A 25 4.57 1.24 1.05
CA HIS A 25 4.75 1.62 -0.35
C HIS A 25 6.25 1.66 -0.68
N LEU A 26 6.72 0.64 -1.40
CA LEU A 26 7.94 0.68 -2.19
C LEU A 26 7.56 1.06 -3.62
N THR A 27 7.32 2.35 -3.80
CA THR A 27 6.79 2.91 -5.05
C THR A 27 7.72 3.95 -5.64
N ASN A 28 7.44 4.33 -6.87
CA ASN A 28 8.22 5.30 -7.59
C ASN A 28 7.86 6.75 -7.21
N MET A 29 8.82 7.67 -7.38
CA MET A 29 8.69 9.07 -6.99
C MET A 29 7.55 9.82 -7.70
N VAL A 30 7.20 9.41 -8.93
CA VAL A 30 6.17 10.08 -9.75
C VAL A 30 4.78 9.94 -9.12
N VAL A 31 4.49 8.78 -8.53
CA VAL A 31 3.15 8.47 -7.98
C VAL A 31 3.12 8.33 -6.46
N MET A 32 4.24 8.58 -5.78
CA MET A 32 4.36 8.39 -4.32
C MET A 32 3.26 9.13 -3.55
N ASN A 33 3.09 10.45 -3.79
CA ASN A 33 2.07 11.24 -3.10
C ASN A 33 0.63 10.84 -3.51
N PHE A 34 0.41 10.60 -4.80
CA PHE A 34 -0.92 10.23 -5.30
C PHE A 34 -1.39 8.90 -4.70
N THR A 35 -0.54 7.87 -4.71
CA THR A 35 -0.87 6.57 -4.14
C THR A 35 -1.04 6.63 -2.63
N ALA A 36 -0.28 7.47 -1.91
CA ALA A 36 -0.52 7.73 -0.48
C ALA A 36 -1.95 8.25 -0.23
N ASN A 37 -2.36 9.27 -0.99
CA ASN A 37 -3.66 9.90 -0.83
C ASN A 37 -4.81 8.97 -1.23
N VAL A 38 -4.63 8.12 -2.25
CA VAL A 38 -5.60 7.08 -2.60
C VAL A 38 -5.75 6.07 -1.45
N THR A 39 -4.64 5.59 -0.87
CA THR A 39 -4.66 4.68 0.30
C THR A 39 -5.42 5.31 1.47
N LEU A 40 -5.15 6.58 1.77
CA LEU A 40 -5.87 7.33 2.80
C LEU A 40 -7.36 7.48 2.49
N ALA A 41 -7.72 7.85 1.26
CA ALA A 41 -9.10 8.04 0.83
C ALA A 41 -9.93 6.74 0.89
N LEU A 42 -9.29 5.59 0.65
CA LEU A 42 -9.92 4.28 0.82
C LEU A 42 -10.13 3.91 2.29
N GLY A 43 -9.36 4.50 3.21
CA GLY A 43 -9.45 4.27 4.65
C GLY A 43 -8.33 3.39 5.23
N ALA A 44 -7.24 3.19 4.49
CA ALA A 44 -6.03 2.53 4.96
C ALA A 44 -4.95 3.57 5.36
N ALA A 45 -3.83 3.10 5.89
CA ALA A 45 -2.69 3.95 6.27
C ALA A 45 -1.49 3.66 5.35
N PRO A 46 -1.00 4.62 4.55
CA PRO A 46 0.23 4.45 3.79
C PRO A 46 1.47 4.71 4.65
N VAL A 47 2.57 4.00 4.38
CA VAL A 47 3.91 4.31 4.87
C VAL A 47 4.95 4.17 3.76
N MET A 48 5.90 5.10 3.71
CA MET A 48 7.01 5.12 2.76
C MET A 48 8.31 5.03 3.56
N ALA A 49 8.88 3.83 3.63
CA ALA A 49 10.12 3.54 4.34
C ALA A 49 11.01 2.66 3.45
N PRO A 50 11.69 3.26 2.44
CA PRO A 50 12.50 2.51 1.47
C PRO A 50 13.90 2.15 1.98
N CYS A 51 14.29 2.64 3.15
CA CYS A 51 15.64 2.49 3.70
C CYS A 51 15.89 1.02 4.08
N ALA A 52 16.97 0.43 3.56
CA ALA A 52 17.29 -0.99 3.71
C ALA A 52 17.41 -1.41 5.18
N GLU A 53 17.88 -0.50 6.02
CA GLU A 53 18.05 -0.69 7.45
C GLU A 53 16.73 -0.84 8.22
N GLU A 54 15.61 -0.34 7.68
CA GLU A 54 14.29 -0.39 8.33
C GLU A 54 13.25 -1.18 7.51
N VAL A 55 13.57 -1.58 6.27
CA VAL A 55 12.60 -2.18 5.34
C VAL A 55 12.07 -3.52 5.85
N GLU A 56 12.94 -4.37 6.40
CA GLU A 56 12.55 -5.69 6.93
C GLU A 56 11.58 -5.55 8.11
N GLU A 57 11.89 -4.65 9.05
CA GLU A 57 11.03 -4.34 10.19
C GLU A 57 9.69 -3.77 9.72
N MET A 58 9.72 -2.80 8.79
CA MET A 58 8.50 -2.17 8.27
C MET A 58 7.60 -3.16 7.54
N VAL A 59 8.15 -4.04 6.71
CA VAL A 59 7.39 -5.10 6.03
C VAL A 59 6.75 -6.05 7.03
N SER A 60 7.45 -6.37 8.13
CA SER A 60 6.91 -7.25 9.19
C SER A 60 5.71 -6.63 9.94
N LEU A 61 5.64 -5.30 10.01
CA LEU A 61 4.55 -4.56 10.64
C LEU A 61 3.40 -4.25 9.68
N ALA A 62 3.66 -4.24 8.37
CA ALA A 62 2.68 -3.88 7.36
C ALA A 62 1.67 -5.01 7.12
N GLY A 63 0.40 -4.63 6.92
CA GLY A 63 -0.64 -5.57 6.50
C GLY A 63 -0.58 -5.90 5.00
N ALA A 64 0.13 -5.09 4.22
CA ALA A 64 0.39 -5.30 2.80
C ALA A 64 1.63 -4.53 2.33
N LEU A 65 2.29 -5.06 1.30
CA LEU A 65 3.38 -4.41 0.59
C LEU A 65 2.93 -4.03 -0.84
N LEU A 66 3.09 -2.76 -1.21
CA LEU A 66 2.95 -2.28 -2.57
C LEU A 66 4.33 -2.10 -3.16
N LEU A 67 4.67 -2.92 -4.16
CA LEU A 67 5.90 -2.82 -4.94
C LEU A 67 5.59 -2.28 -6.34
N ASN A 68 6.14 -1.12 -6.68
CA ASN A 68 5.97 -0.50 -7.99
C ASN A 68 7.32 -0.02 -8.53
N ILE A 69 7.83 -0.74 -9.54
CA ILE A 69 9.13 -0.54 -10.18
C ILE A 69 9.09 0.41 -11.39
N GLY A 70 8.02 1.19 -11.55
CA GLY A 70 7.77 2.01 -12.75
C GLY A 70 8.85 3.05 -13.07
N THR A 71 9.53 3.60 -12.05
CA THR A 71 10.78 4.35 -12.21
C THR A 71 11.77 3.90 -11.14
N LEU A 72 12.17 2.63 -11.24
CA LEU A 72 13.05 1.97 -10.25
C LEU A 72 14.35 2.76 -10.05
N ASP A 73 14.60 3.16 -8.81
CA ASP A 73 15.87 3.74 -8.39
C ASP A 73 16.86 2.59 -8.10
N PRO A 74 18.06 2.57 -8.71
CA PRO A 74 19.09 1.58 -8.40
C PRO A 74 19.41 1.45 -6.91
N ALA A 75 19.31 2.53 -6.12
CA ALA A 75 19.52 2.49 -4.68
C ALA A 75 18.46 1.63 -3.94
N LEU A 76 17.29 1.43 -4.55
CA LEU A 76 16.20 0.61 -4.02
C LEU A 76 16.34 -0.89 -4.37
N VAL A 77 17.26 -1.25 -5.28
CA VAL A 77 17.38 -2.60 -5.82
C VAL A 77 18.23 -3.50 -4.93
N GLU A 78 19.21 -2.93 -4.24
CA GLU A 78 20.07 -3.66 -3.31
C GLU A 78 19.61 -3.59 -1.84
N ALA A 79 18.46 -2.95 -1.60
CA ALA A 79 17.85 -2.80 -0.28
C ALA A 79 17.15 -4.09 0.19
#